data_AF-A0A383B0I0-F1
#
_entry.id   AF-A0A383B0I0-F1
#
_cell.length_a   1.000
_cell.length_b   1.000
_cell.length_c   1.000
_cell.angle_alpha   90.00
_cell.angle_beta   90.00
_cell.angle_gamma   90.00
#
_symmetry.space_group_name_H-M   'P 1'
#
loop_
_entity.id
_entity.type
_entity.pdbx_description
1 polymer ?
#
loop_
_entity_poly.entity_id
_entity_poly.type
_entity_poly.pdbx_seq_one_letter_code
_entity_poly.pdbx_strand_id
1 'polypeptide(L)'
;MRLKGILVAGGRGSRLYPFTRFTHKSLLPLHRRPVIDFALGTMRRAGITEFTIIGNHFIGQISQHVGTGLEGESMNYVIEEVPCGVGHALNLARPHSEDCRLMIYF
;
A
#
# COMPACT_ATOMS: atom_id res chain seq x y z
N MET A 1 11.70 19.53 -4.33
CA MET A 1 11.21 18.22 -4.82
C MET A 1 10.20 17.66 -3.83
N ARG A 2 9.02 17.25 -4.31
CA ARG A 2 7.93 16.68 -3.50
C ARG A 2 8.27 15.22 -3.14
N LEU A 3 7.92 14.75 -1.94
CA LEU A 3 8.13 13.36 -1.49
C LEU A 3 6.77 12.66 -1.41
N LYS A 4 6.64 11.50 -2.06
CA LYS A 4 5.42 10.67 -2.04
C LYS A 4 5.72 9.28 -1.49
N GLY A 5 4.73 8.68 -0.87
CA GLY A 5 4.80 7.33 -0.31
C GLY A 5 4.20 6.30 -1.26
N ILE A 6 4.89 5.18 -1.47
CA ILE A 6 4.33 4.02 -2.18
C ILE A 6 4.38 2.81 -1.26
N LEU A 7 3.22 2.20 -1.00
CA LEU A 7 3.11 0.93 -0.32
C LEU A 7 2.88 -0.19 -1.34
N VAL A 8 3.88 -1.04 -1.53
CA VAL A 8 3.79 -2.22 -2.40
C VAL A 8 3.23 -3.38 -1.59
N ALA A 9 1.91 -3.39 -1.43
CA ALA A 9 1.16 -4.45 -0.78
C ALA A 9 0.76 -5.56 -1.77
N GLY A 10 1.53 -5.81 -2.84
CA GLY A 10 1.25 -6.88 -3.80
C GLY A 10 1.54 -8.30 -3.28
N GLY A 11 1.43 -9.28 -4.18
CA GLY A 11 1.74 -10.69 -3.90
C GLY A 11 0.58 -11.51 -3.34
N ARG A 12 0.71 -12.85 -3.42
CA ARG A 12 -0.38 -13.79 -3.08
C ARG A 12 -0.52 -14.12 -1.59
N GLY A 13 0.45 -13.71 -0.76
CA GLY A 13 0.45 -14.04 0.68
C GLY A 13 0.58 -15.54 0.99
N SER A 14 0.94 -16.39 0.02
CA SER A 14 0.89 -17.86 0.13
C SER A 14 1.64 -18.46 1.32
N ARG A 15 2.72 -17.83 1.77
CA ARG A 15 3.48 -18.23 2.97
C ARG A 15 2.69 -18.10 4.28
N LEU A 16 1.62 -17.32 4.29
CA LEU A 16 0.76 -17.06 5.45
C LEU A 16 -0.61 -17.78 5.32
N TYR A 17 -0.74 -18.72 4.39
CA TYR A 17 -1.92 -19.56 4.30
C TYR A 17 -2.10 -20.38 5.61
N PRO A 18 -3.32 -20.57 6.15
CA PRO A 18 -4.63 -20.24 5.57
C PRO A 18 -5.15 -18.82 5.84
N PHE A 19 -4.42 -17.99 6.59
CA PHE A 19 -4.91 -16.67 7.00
C PHE A 19 -5.18 -15.75 5.81
N THR A 20 -4.37 -15.84 4.75
CA THR A 20 -4.53 -15.01 3.54
C THR A 20 -5.51 -15.59 2.52
N ARG A 21 -6.35 -16.58 2.89
CA ARG A 21 -7.36 -17.13 1.99
C ARG A 21 -8.47 -16.13 1.68
N PHE A 22 -8.85 -15.31 2.66
CA PHE A 22 -9.99 -14.39 2.56
C PHE A 22 -9.63 -12.95 2.90
N THR A 23 -8.40 -12.69 3.36
CA THR A 23 -7.96 -11.34 3.70
C THR A 23 -6.57 -11.04 3.13
N HIS A 24 -6.36 -9.76 2.83
CA HIS A 24 -5.07 -9.26 2.41
C HIS A 24 -4.00 -9.40 3.51
N LYS A 25 -2.77 -9.79 3.15
CA LYS A 25 -1.66 -9.99 4.12
C LYS A 25 -1.41 -8.76 5.01
N SER A 26 -1.54 -7.56 4.44
CA SER A 26 -1.29 -6.29 5.15
C SER A 26 -2.44 -5.91 6.10
N LEU A 27 -3.59 -6.57 5.99
CA LEU A 27 -4.74 -6.38 6.87
C LEU A 27 -4.73 -7.35 8.06
N LEU A 28 -3.79 -8.31 8.08
CA LEU A 28 -3.61 -9.17 9.23
C LEU A 28 -3.27 -8.32 10.47
N PRO A 29 -3.88 -8.62 11.63
CA PRO A 29 -3.68 -7.83 12.83
C PRO A 29 -2.28 -8.06 13.39
N LEU A 30 -1.60 -6.96 13.72
CA LEU A 30 -0.45 -6.95 14.61
C LEU A 30 -0.88 -6.27 15.91
N HIS A 31 -1.09 -7.07 16.95
CA HIS A 31 -1.75 -6.63 18.18
C HIS A 31 -3.16 -6.06 17.88
N ARG A 32 -3.40 -4.78 18.13
CA ARG A 32 -4.73 -4.13 18.04
C ARG A 32 -5.00 -3.41 16.71
N ARG A 33 -4.06 -3.46 15.75
CA ARG A 33 -4.19 -2.76 14.46
C ARG A 33 -3.61 -3.59 13.31
N PRO A 34 -4.15 -3.48 12.09
CA PRO A 34 -3.55 -4.07 10.89
C PRO A 34 -2.10 -3.64 10.64
N VAL A 35 -1.30 -4.52 10.03
CA VAL A 35 0.10 -4.24 9.67
C VAL A 35 0.24 -2.98 8.80
N ILE A 36 -0.71 -2.74 7.88
CA ILE A 36 -0.72 -1.57 7.00
C ILE A 36 -0.68 -0.23 7.75
N ASP A 37 -1.29 -0.16 8.94
CA ASP A 37 -1.33 1.07 9.74
C ASP A 37 0.06 1.49 10.24
N PHE A 38 0.93 0.51 10.50
CA PHE A 38 2.30 0.77 10.91
C PHE A 38 3.14 1.30 9.75
N ALA A 39 2.94 0.77 8.54
CA ALA A 39 3.62 1.25 7.34
C ALA A 39 3.20 2.68 6.99
N LEU A 40 1.88 2.96 6.94
CA LEU A 40 1.36 4.31 6.72
C LEU A 40 1.79 5.26 7.84
N GLY A 41 1.71 4.83 9.10
CA GLY A 41 2.16 5.63 10.23
C GLY A 41 3.64 6.02 10.16
N THR A 42 4.50 5.14 9.63
CA THR A 42 5.91 5.44 9.43
C THR A 42 6.12 6.50 8.35
N MET A 43 5.43 6.39 7.21
CA MET A 43 5.49 7.39 6.15
C MET A 43 4.90 8.74 6.58
N ARG A 44 3.78 8.73 7.32
CA ARG A 44 3.18 9.94 7.92
C ARG A 44 4.13 10.67 8.85
N ARG A 45 4.83 9.93 9.74
CA ARG A 45 5.87 10.52 10.62
C ARG A 45 7.04 11.13 9.85
N ALA A 46 7.27 10.70 8.60
CA ALA A 46 8.26 11.31 7.71
C ALA A 46 7.73 12.56 6.97
N GLY A 47 6.49 13.00 7.25
CA GLY A 47 5.88 14.19 6.64
C GLY A 47 5.27 13.96 5.26
N ILE A 48 5.04 12.70 4.87
CA ILE A 48 4.40 12.35 3.59
C ILE A 48 2.89 12.50 3.74
N THR A 49 2.25 13.14 2.75
CA THR A 49 0.79 13.33 2.69
C THR A 49 0.14 12.71 1.44
N GLU A 50 0.94 12.32 0.44
CA GLU A 50 0.47 11.66 -0.76
C GLU A 50 0.95 10.21 -0.80
N PHE A 51 0.00 9.30 -0.97
CA PHE A 51 0.24 7.88 -0.90
C PHE A 51 -0.36 7.17 -2.11
N THR A 52 0.34 6.13 -2.55
CA THR A 52 -0.18 5.15 -3.50
C THR A 52 -0.01 3.77 -2.90
N ILE A 53 -1.12 3.04 -2.76
CA ILE A 53 -1.12 1.65 -2.30
C ILE A 53 -1.35 0.75 -3.51
N ILE A 54 -0.38 -0.11 -3.79
CA ILE A 54 -0.47 -1.13 -4.82
C ILE A 54 -0.83 -2.44 -4.13
N GLY A 55 -1.89 -3.12 -4.55
CA GLY A 55 -2.30 -4.38 -3.95
C GLY A 55 -2.92 -5.34 -4.95
N ASN A 56 -3.15 -6.57 -4.53
CA ASN A 56 -3.71 -7.62 -5.38
C ASN A 56 -5.26 -7.50 -5.50
N HIS A 57 -5.93 -8.58 -5.91
CA HIS A 57 -7.39 -8.65 -6.00
C HIS A 57 -8.16 -8.29 -4.70
N PHE A 58 -7.52 -8.31 -3.53
CA PHE A 58 -8.09 -7.83 -2.27
C PHE A 58 -7.87 -6.32 -2.02
N ILE A 59 -7.42 -5.54 -3.01
CA ILE A 59 -7.22 -4.08 -2.88
C ILE A 59 -8.47 -3.36 -2.36
N GLY A 60 -9.67 -3.85 -2.69
CA GLY A 60 -10.93 -3.32 -2.15
C GLY A 60 -11.05 -3.43 -0.63
N GLN A 61 -10.47 -4.46 0.00
CA GLN A 61 -10.43 -4.56 1.45
C GLN A 61 -9.50 -3.49 2.05
N ILE A 62 -8.39 -3.22 1.35
CA ILE A 62 -7.44 -2.19 1.77
C ILE A 62 -8.09 -0.80 1.65
N SER A 63 -8.75 -0.51 0.53
CA SER A 63 -9.42 0.78 0.34
C SER A 63 -10.59 0.98 1.31
N GLN A 64 -11.31 -0.08 1.68
CA GLN A 64 -12.34 0.00 2.72
C GLN A 64 -11.76 0.33 4.11
N HIS A 65 -10.58 -0.20 4.45
CA HIS A 65 -9.91 0.06 5.74
C HIS A 65 -9.25 1.45 5.78
N VAL A 66 -8.50 1.82 4.74
CA VAL A 66 -7.69 3.05 4.70
C VAL A 66 -8.50 4.26 4.23
N GLY A 67 -9.52 4.06 3.38
CA GLY A 67 -10.39 5.11 2.89
C GLY A 67 -9.67 6.16 2.04
N THR A 68 -10.07 7.43 2.16
CA THR A 68 -9.44 8.55 1.45
C THR A 68 -8.16 9.06 2.14
N GLY A 69 -7.75 8.42 3.24
CA GLY A 69 -6.68 8.91 4.12
C GLY A 69 -7.21 9.84 5.21
N LEU A 70 -6.27 10.44 5.96
CA LEU A 70 -6.57 11.45 6.96
C LEU A 70 -6.76 12.83 6.31
N GLU A 71 -7.22 13.81 7.09
CA GLU A 71 -7.34 15.19 6.63
C GLU A 71 -6.00 15.71 6.09
N GLY A 72 -6.02 16.29 4.89
CA GLY A 72 -4.82 16.76 4.19
C GLY A 72 -4.01 15.67 3.47
N GLU A 73 -4.46 14.41 3.50
CA GLU A 73 -3.84 13.32 2.74
C GLU A 73 -4.52 13.07 1.39
N SER A 74 -3.78 12.44 0.48
CA SER A 74 -4.30 11.91 -0.78
C SER A 74 -3.90 10.44 -0.91
N MET A 75 -4.88 9.58 -1.16
CA MET A 75 -4.70 8.13 -1.31
C MET A 75 -5.07 7.69 -2.73
N ASN A 76 -4.14 6.99 -3.39
CA ASN A 76 -4.39 6.30 -4.66
C ASN A 76 -4.31 4.78 -4.44
N TYR A 77 -5.18 4.03 -5.12
CA TYR A 77 -5.22 2.58 -5.06
C TYR A 77 -4.97 2.01 -6.45
N VAL A 78 -3.96 1.16 -6.57
CA VAL A 78 -3.53 0.56 -7.83
C VAL A 78 -3.61 -0.96 -7.70
N ILE A 79 -4.31 -1.60 -8.63
CA ILE A 79 -4.39 -3.06 -8.67
C ILE A 79 -3.18 -3.65 -9.40
N GLU A 80 -2.54 -4.63 -8.80
CA GLU A 80 -1.55 -5.51 -9.41
C GLU A 80 -2.16 -6.91 -9.56
N GLU A 81 -2.62 -7.24 -10.77
CA GLU A 81 -3.26 -8.53 -11.04
C GLU A 81 -2.28 -9.70 -10.89
N VAL A 82 -1.04 -9.51 -11.35
CA VAL A 82 0.01 -10.52 -11.32
C VAL A 82 1.25 -9.95 -10.61
N PRO A 83 1.75 -10.62 -9.56
CA PRO A 83 2.89 -10.12 -8.80
C PRO A 83 4.19 -10.34 -9.59
N CYS A 84 4.59 -9.33 -10.36
CA CYS A 84 5.78 -9.37 -11.22
C CYS A 84 6.98 -8.65 -10.58
N GLY A 85 6.92 -8.37 -9.29
CA GLY A 85 7.99 -7.75 -8.52
C GLY A 85 7.87 -6.22 -8.39
N VAL A 86 8.73 -5.62 -7.57
CA VAL A 86 8.63 -4.21 -7.18
C VAL A 86 8.72 -3.26 -8.38
N GLY A 87 9.58 -3.55 -9.37
CA GLY A 87 9.71 -2.70 -10.56
C GLY A 87 8.41 -2.61 -11.37
N HIS A 88 7.70 -3.72 -11.53
CA HIS A 88 6.39 -3.75 -12.18
C HIS A 88 5.35 -2.95 -11.39
N ALA A 89 5.32 -3.15 -10.07
CA ALA A 89 4.42 -2.42 -9.17
C ALA A 89 4.64 -0.89 -9.26
N LEU A 90 5.90 -0.45 -9.28
CA LEU A 90 6.23 0.98 -9.45
C LEU A 90 5.82 1.51 -10.83
N ASN A 91 5.94 0.71 -11.88
CA ASN A 91 5.49 1.11 -13.22
C ASN A 91 3.97 1.30 -13.28
N LEU A 92 3.19 0.44 -12.60
CA LEU A 92 1.73 0.60 -12.47
C LEU A 92 1.37 1.88 -11.71
N ALA A 93 2.17 2.25 -10.70
CA ALA A 93 1.96 3.47 -9.92
C ALA A 93 2.50 4.75 -10.58
N ARG A 94 3.18 4.64 -11.74
CA ARG A 94 3.84 5.76 -12.42
C ARG A 94 2.97 7.00 -12.59
N PRO A 95 1.68 6.92 -12.99
CA PRO A 95 0.82 8.10 -13.13
C PRO A 95 0.67 8.95 -11.86
N HIS A 96 0.95 8.38 -10.68
CA HIS A 96 0.85 9.06 -9.39
C HIS A 96 2.22 9.52 -8.83
N SER A 97 3.32 9.11 -9.47
CA SER A 97 4.68 9.21 -8.95
C SER A 97 5.71 9.84 -9.90
N GLU A 98 5.27 10.59 -10.92
CA GLU A 98 6.18 11.32 -11.81
C GLU A 98 6.83 12.53 -11.11
N ASP A 99 8.05 12.88 -11.53
CA ASP A 99 8.81 14.06 -11.09
C ASP A 99 8.90 14.30 -9.56
N CYS A 100 8.91 13.24 -8.78
CA CYS A 100 8.98 13.30 -7.33
C CYS A 100 9.95 12.29 -6.72
N ARG A 101 10.33 12.52 -5.45
CA ARG A 101 11.08 11.55 -4.67
C ARG A 101 10.11 10.55 -4.07
N LEU A 102 10.52 9.28 -3.95
CA LEU A 102 9.67 8.21 -3.43
C LEU A 102 10.26 7.61 -2.16
N MET A 103 9.40 7.42 -1.18
CA MET A 103 9.62 6.48 -0.08
C MET A 103 8.79 5.23 -0.37
N ILE A 104 9.45 4.08 -0.49
CA ILE A 104 8.81 2.81 -0.83
C ILE A 104 8.79 1.92 0.41
N TYR A 105 7.65 1.29 0.68
CA TYR A 105 7.46 0.31 1.75
C TYR A 105 6.89 -0.99 1.14
N PHE A 106 7.45 -2.16 1.46
CA PHE A 106 7.02 -3.47 0.93
C PHE A 106 7.14 -4.60 1.95
#